data_AF-A0A4Q3A867-F1
#
_entry.id   AF-A0A4Q3A867-F1
#
_cell.length_a   1.000
_cell.length_b   1.000
_cell.length_c   1.000
_cell.angle_alpha   90.00
_cell.angle_beta   90.00
_cell.angle_gamma   90.00
#
_symmetry.space_group_name_H-M   'P 1'
#
loop_
_entity.id
_entity.type
_entity.pdbx_description
1 polymer ?
#
loop_
_entity_poly.entity_id
_entity_poly.type
_entity_poly.pdbx_seq_one_letter_code
_entity_poly.pdbx_strand_id
1 'polypeptide(L)'
;MEFRDTETGVSETITEAAVAATKPPKAKKDSRAVDVQLYAVEVDHSRDALLTEFGKETLKDRYLLPGENFQDLFVRVASAYADDQAHAQRIYDYISKLWFMPATPILSNGGTGRGLPISCFLNSVPDSLGGIVD
;
A
#
# COMPACT_ATOMS: atom_id res chain seq x y z
N MET A 1 53.35 -12.21 -14.56
CA MET A 1 54.42 -12.60 -13.61
C MET A 1 53.78 -12.67 -12.24
N GLU A 2 53.61 -13.91 -11.76
CA GLU A 2 53.32 -14.38 -10.39
C GLU A 2 52.34 -13.59 -9.51
N PHE A 3 51.12 -14.13 -9.36
CA PHE A 3 50.37 -14.03 -8.10
C PHE A 3 50.46 -15.40 -7.42
N ARG A 4 51.24 -15.45 -6.35
CA ARG A 4 51.49 -16.62 -5.51
C ARG A 4 50.52 -16.63 -4.33
N ASP A 5 50.07 -17.84 -4.00
CA ASP A 5 49.69 -18.34 -2.65
C ASP A 5 48.39 -17.76 -2.05
N THR A 6 47.43 -18.51 -1.50
CA THR A 6 47.41 -19.90 -0.99
C THR A 6 45.94 -20.23 -0.64
N GLU A 7 45.48 -21.43 -0.94
CA GLU A 7 44.36 -22.03 -0.20
C GLU A 7 44.82 -22.33 1.24
N THR A 8 44.00 -21.99 2.24
CA THR A 8 43.64 -22.81 3.43
C THR A 8 42.95 -21.93 4.48
N GLY A 9 41.72 -22.27 4.86
CA GLY A 9 41.04 -21.63 6.00
C GLY A 9 39.55 -21.88 6.04
N VAL A 10 39.13 -23.13 6.18
CA VAL A 10 37.78 -23.49 6.65
C VAL A 10 37.77 -23.44 8.19
N SER A 11 36.59 -23.13 8.74
CA SER A 11 36.14 -23.20 10.15
C SER A 11 36.27 -21.85 10.89
N GLU A 12 35.25 -21.27 11.54
CA GLU A 12 34.10 -21.81 12.25
C GLU A 12 32.92 -20.81 12.28
N THR A 13 31.72 -21.34 12.05
CA THR A 13 30.42 -20.98 12.67
C THR A 13 30.26 -19.63 13.38
N ILE A 14 29.39 -18.77 12.83
CA ILE A 14 28.35 -18.09 13.61
C ILE A 14 27.02 -18.32 12.90
N THR A 15 26.35 -19.41 13.29
CA THR A 15 24.92 -19.58 13.10
C THR A 15 24.21 -18.71 14.13
N GLU A 16 23.56 -17.64 13.68
CA GLU A 16 22.45 -17.04 14.45
C GLU A 16 21.19 -17.15 13.61
N ALA A 17 20.40 -18.18 13.97
CA ALA A 17 19.09 -18.45 13.44
C ALA A 17 18.16 -17.29 13.81
N ALA A 18 17.88 -16.41 12.83
CA ALA A 18 16.67 -15.62 12.87
C ALA A 18 15.50 -16.60 12.68
N VAL A 19 14.87 -16.98 13.79
CA VAL A 19 13.64 -17.77 13.82
C VAL A 19 12.58 -16.99 13.07
N ALA A 20 12.42 -17.29 11.78
CA ALA A 20 11.30 -16.82 10.98
C ALA A 20 10.04 -17.41 11.60
N ALA A 21 9.36 -16.62 12.43
CA ALA A 21 8.00 -16.89 12.82
C ALA A 21 7.15 -16.92 11.55
N THR A 22 6.91 -18.12 11.03
CA THR A 22 5.99 -18.37 9.91
C THR A 22 4.60 -18.01 10.39
N LYS A 23 4.23 -16.74 10.18
CA LYS A 23 2.83 -16.31 10.27
C LYS A 23 2.02 -17.26 9.38
N PRO A 24 0.91 -17.81 9.89
CA PRO A 24 0.04 -18.65 9.08
C PRO A 24 -0.35 -17.90 7.81
N PRO A 25 -0.49 -18.58 6.66
CA PRO A 25 -0.83 -17.94 5.40
C PRO A 25 -2.14 -17.19 5.61
N LYS A 26 -2.09 -15.85 5.50
CA LYS A 26 -3.30 -15.02 5.54
C LYS A 26 -4.26 -15.59 4.50
N ALA A 27 -5.51 -15.87 4.91
CA ALA A 27 -6.55 -16.31 3.99
C ALA A 27 -6.54 -15.38 2.76
N LYS A 28 -6.57 -15.95 1.55
CA LYS A 28 -6.53 -15.17 0.31
C LYS A 28 -7.73 -14.22 0.29
N LYS A 29 -7.50 -12.96 0.62
CA LYS A 29 -8.52 -11.91 0.51
C LYS A 29 -8.83 -11.67 -0.97
N ASP A 30 -10.10 -11.48 -1.29
CA ASP A 30 -10.50 -11.09 -2.63
C ASP A 30 -9.97 -9.67 -2.90
N SER A 31 -9.27 -9.51 -4.02
CA SER A 31 -8.69 -8.24 -4.44
C SER A 31 -9.76 -7.23 -4.85
N ARG A 32 -11.01 -7.65 -5.12
CA ARG A 32 -12.11 -6.74 -5.44
C ARG A 32 -13.02 -6.42 -4.26
N ALA A 33 -12.77 -7.00 -3.09
CA ALA A 33 -13.55 -6.74 -1.89
C ALA A 33 -12.99 -5.55 -1.09
N VAL A 34 -13.92 -4.77 -0.52
CA VAL A 34 -13.66 -3.76 0.49
C VAL A 34 -13.53 -4.46 1.85
N ASP A 35 -12.48 -4.16 2.62
CA ASP A 35 -12.34 -4.65 3.98
C ASP A 35 -13.37 -3.98 4.92
N VAL A 36 -13.59 -4.58 6.10
CA VAL A 36 -14.49 -4.01 7.11
C VAL A 36 -14.02 -2.60 7.49
N GLN A 37 -14.95 -1.64 7.43
CA GLN A 37 -14.70 -0.27 7.85
C GLN A 37 -14.37 -0.23 9.36
N LEU A 38 -13.22 0.35 9.69
CA LEU A 38 -12.69 0.39 11.06
C LEU A 38 -13.27 1.54 11.88
N TYR A 39 -13.52 2.68 11.24
CA TYR A 39 -14.02 3.90 11.87
C TYR A 39 -15.22 4.42 11.08
N ALA A 40 -16.30 4.78 11.78
CA ALA A 40 -17.43 5.44 11.14
C ALA A 40 -16.99 6.78 10.56
N VAL A 41 -17.66 7.29 9.53
CA VAL A 41 -17.37 8.62 8.98
C VAL A 41 -18.70 9.23 8.56
N GLU A 42 -18.92 10.50 8.91
CA GLU A 42 -20.05 11.28 8.43
C GLU A 42 -19.79 11.67 6.98
N VAL A 43 -20.62 11.17 6.07
CA VAL A 43 -20.43 11.29 4.61
C VAL A 43 -21.30 12.41 4.05
N ASP A 44 -20.69 13.27 3.24
CA ASP A 44 -21.36 14.36 2.54
C ASP A 44 -21.26 14.13 1.03
N HIS A 45 -22.30 13.50 0.46
CA HIS A 45 -22.38 13.20 -0.97
C HIS A 45 -22.50 14.44 -1.87
N SER A 46 -22.80 15.63 -1.32
CA SER A 46 -22.81 16.86 -2.12
C SER A 46 -21.43 17.22 -2.68
N ARG A 47 -20.37 16.69 -2.06
CA ARG A 47 -18.96 16.91 -2.46
C ARG A 47 -18.59 16.25 -3.77
N ASP A 48 -19.41 15.34 -4.31
CA ASP A 48 -19.25 14.85 -5.68
C ASP A 48 -19.28 15.99 -6.71
N ALA A 49 -19.93 17.12 -6.39
CA ALA A 49 -19.94 18.32 -7.23
C ALA A 49 -18.57 19.01 -7.31
N LEU A 50 -17.64 18.73 -6.38
CA LEU A 50 -16.28 19.27 -6.42
C LEU A 50 -15.40 18.54 -7.46
N LEU A 51 -15.77 17.30 -7.82
CA LEU A 51 -15.05 16.53 -8.83
C LEU A 51 -15.44 17.00 -10.23
N THR A 52 -14.43 17.20 -11.08
CA THR A 52 -14.66 17.44 -12.51
C THR A 52 -15.18 16.17 -13.18
N GLU A 53 -15.87 16.31 -14.32
CA GLU A 53 -16.37 15.14 -15.06
C GLU A 53 -15.24 14.20 -15.49
N PHE A 54 -14.10 14.74 -15.93
CA PHE A 54 -12.91 13.92 -16.24
C PHE A 54 -12.35 13.21 -14.99
N GLY A 55 -12.37 13.88 -13.83
CA GLY A 55 -11.97 13.28 -12.55
C GLY A 55 -12.88 12.12 -12.17
N LYS A 56 -14.19 12.29 -12.30
CA LYS A 56 -15.19 11.25 -12.07
C LYS A 56 -14.97 10.03 -12.96
N GLU A 57 -14.77 10.24 -14.26
CA GLU A 57 -14.49 9.14 -15.20
C GLU A 57 -13.17 8.43 -14.86
N THR A 58 -12.13 9.18 -14.49
CA THR A 58 -10.86 8.59 -14.04
C THR A 58 -11.03 7.72 -12.79
N LEU A 59 -11.82 8.18 -11.81
CA LEU A 59 -12.09 7.42 -10.59
C LEU A 59 -12.88 6.14 -10.87
N LYS A 60 -13.94 6.24 -11.70
CA LYS A 60 -14.76 5.09 -12.11
C LYS A 60 -13.94 4.02 -12.81
N ASP A 61 -13.08 4.42 -13.73
CA ASP A 61 -12.32 3.50 -14.57
C ASP A 61 -11.28 2.70 -13.77
N ARG A 62 -10.60 3.34 -12.81
CA ARG A 62 -9.37 2.79 -12.21
C ARG A 62 -9.40 2.55 -10.70
N TYR A 63 -10.29 3.20 -9.96
CA TYR A 63 -10.19 3.29 -8.50
C TYR A 63 -11.39 2.75 -7.74
N LEU A 64 -12.60 2.87 -8.29
CA LEU A 64 -13.80 2.34 -7.65
C LEU A 64 -13.82 0.81 -7.65
N LEU A 65 -14.20 0.23 -6.51
CA LEU A 65 -14.54 -1.18 -6.39
C LEU A 65 -16.00 -1.44 -6.79
N PRO A 66 -16.38 -2.70 -7.07
CA PRO A 66 -17.77 -3.04 -7.36
C PRO A 66 -18.72 -2.56 -6.26
N GLY A 67 -19.71 -1.74 -6.62
CA GLY A 67 -20.69 -1.19 -5.68
C GLY A 67 -20.23 0.04 -4.89
N GLU A 68 -19.01 0.54 -5.14
CA GLU A 68 -18.44 1.71 -4.47
C GLU A 68 -18.76 3.00 -5.25
N ASN A 69 -19.18 4.07 -4.55
CA ASN A 69 -19.26 5.42 -5.11
C ASN A 69 -18.00 6.27 -4.78
N PHE A 70 -17.94 7.52 -5.25
CA PHE A 70 -16.76 8.37 -5.04
C PHE A 70 -16.47 8.67 -3.57
N GLN A 71 -17.50 8.96 -2.79
CA GLN A 71 -17.34 9.22 -1.36
C GLN A 71 -17.01 7.94 -0.61
N ASP A 72 -17.57 6.80 -1.00
CA ASP A 72 -17.24 5.50 -0.40
C ASP A 72 -15.75 5.18 -0.56
N LEU A 73 -15.17 5.45 -1.74
CA LEU A 73 -13.72 5.36 -1.98
C LEU A 73 -12.94 6.22 -0.98
N PHE A 74 -13.37 7.47 -0.76
CA PHE A 74 -12.70 8.37 0.19
C PHE A 74 -12.86 7.90 1.65
N VAL A 75 -14.03 7.39 2.02
CA VAL A 75 -14.30 6.81 3.35
C VAL A 75 -13.45 5.57 3.59
N ARG A 76 -13.38 4.64 2.61
CA ARG A 76 -12.55 3.44 2.69
C ARG A 76 -11.10 3.80 2.96
N VAL A 77 -10.55 4.74 2.19
CA VAL A 77 -9.17 5.18 2.35
C VAL A 77 -8.97 5.88 3.70
N ALA A 78 -9.86 6.79 4.08
CA ALA A 78 -9.79 7.50 5.35
C ALA A 78 -9.84 6.56 6.56
N SER A 79 -10.79 5.62 6.56
CA SER A 79 -10.94 4.64 7.64
C SER A 79 -9.78 3.65 7.70
N ALA A 80 -9.14 3.32 6.57
CA ALA A 80 -8.06 2.33 6.55
C ALA A 80 -6.74 2.85 7.14
N TYR A 81 -6.47 4.15 7.01
CA TYR A 81 -5.20 4.77 7.43
C TYR A 81 -5.31 5.68 8.65
N ALA A 82 -6.50 5.84 9.22
CA ALA A 82 -6.67 6.61 10.43
C ALA A 82 -6.19 5.86 11.68
N ASP A 83 -5.71 6.61 12.65
CA ASP A 83 -5.35 6.09 13.98
C ASP A 83 -6.56 6.02 14.92
N ASP A 84 -7.57 6.86 14.68
CA ASP A 84 -8.80 6.94 15.47
C ASP A 84 -9.97 7.53 14.65
N GLN A 85 -11.16 7.51 15.26
CA GLN A 85 -12.41 8.02 14.70
C GLN A 85 -12.33 9.49 14.25
N ALA A 86 -11.71 10.36 15.04
CA ALA A 86 -11.59 11.78 14.71
C ALA A 86 -10.58 12.00 13.58
N HIS A 87 -9.50 11.20 13.54
CA HIS A 87 -8.52 11.20 12.46
C HIS A 87 -9.17 10.75 11.15
N ALA A 88 -10.01 9.70 11.17
CA ALA A 88 -10.75 9.25 9.98
C ALA A 88 -11.63 10.36 9.39
N GLN A 89 -12.39 11.05 10.24
CA GLN A 89 -13.22 12.17 9.78
C GLN A 89 -12.38 13.30 9.16
N ARG A 90 -11.24 13.66 9.80
CA ARG A 90 -10.34 14.70 9.26
C ARG A 90 -9.77 14.31 7.90
N ILE A 91 -9.29 13.06 7.74
CA ILE A 91 -8.78 12.57 6.46
C ILE A 91 -9.88 12.62 5.40
N TYR A 92 -11.07 12.09 5.71
CA TYR A 92 -12.20 12.14 4.79
C TYR A 92 -12.53 13.58 4.37
N ASP A 93 -12.60 14.51 5.31
CA ASP A 93 -12.88 15.91 5.01
C ASP A 93 -11.81 16.55 4.11
N TYR A 94 -10.53 16.24 4.31
CA TYR A 94 -9.45 16.77 3.49
C TYR A 94 -9.48 16.21 2.06
N ILE A 95 -9.74 14.90 1.93
CA ILE A 95 -9.83 14.24 0.62
C ILE A 95 -11.08 14.72 -0.13
N SER A 96 -12.25 14.63 0.50
CA SER A 96 -13.55 14.94 -0.16
C SER A 96 -13.72 16.42 -0.48
N LYS A 97 -13.05 17.34 0.24
CA LYS A 97 -12.97 18.77 -0.11
C LYS A 97 -11.85 19.10 -1.10
N LEU A 98 -11.11 18.10 -1.57
CA LEU A 98 -9.98 18.22 -2.49
C LEU A 98 -8.84 19.12 -1.98
N TRP A 99 -8.66 19.22 -0.66
CA TRP A 99 -7.53 19.96 -0.06
C TRP A 99 -6.22 19.18 -0.15
N PHE A 100 -6.34 17.86 -0.28
CA PHE A 100 -5.26 16.93 -0.53
C PHE A 100 -5.83 15.70 -1.26
N MET A 101 -5.01 15.02 -2.06
CA MET A 101 -5.37 13.75 -2.67
C MET A 101 -4.28 12.72 -2.41
N PRO A 102 -4.61 11.52 -1.88
CA PRO A 102 -3.63 10.48 -1.68
C PRO A 102 -3.01 9.99 -2.99
N ALA A 103 -1.78 9.48 -2.91
CA ALA A 103 -1.11 8.88 -4.06
C ALA A 103 -1.89 7.66 -4.58
N THR A 104 -1.71 7.34 -5.85
CA THR A 104 -2.38 6.22 -6.54
C THR A 104 -2.42 4.90 -5.75
N PRO A 105 -1.32 4.36 -5.19
CA PRO A 105 -1.40 3.09 -4.45
C PRO A 105 -2.18 3.21 -3.13
N ILE A 106 -2.26 4.40 -2.54
CA ILE A 106 -3.06 4.64 -1.33
C ILE A 106 -4.55 4.55 -1.67
N LEU A 107 -4.98 5.19 -2.76
CA LEU A 107 -6.35 5.13 -3.27
C LEU A 107 -6.75 3.71 -3.73
N SER A 108 -5.90 3.07 -4.52
CA SER A 108 -6.20 1.78 -5.14
C SER A 108 -6.20 0.60 -4.16
N ASN A 109 -5.37 0.65 -3.10
CA ASN A 109 -5.15 -0.48 -2.21
C ASN A 109 -5.65 -0.28 -0.78
N GLY A 110 -5.83 0.97 -0.32
CA GLY A 110 -6.26 1.26 1.05
C GLY A 110 -7.58 0.59 1.41
N GLY A 111 -7.61 -0.19 2.50
CA GLY A 111 -8.81 -0.88 2.96
C GLY A 111 -9.28 -2.00 2.02
N THR A 112 -8.35 -2.69 1.35
CA THR A 112 -8.66 -3.80 0.43
C THR A 112 -7.72 -4.98 0.63
N GLY A 113 -8.05 -6.12 0.02
CA GLY A 113 -7.15 -7.27 -0.11
C GLY A 113 -6.04 -7.14 -1.16
N ARG A 114 -5.80 -5.94 -1.72
CA ARG A 114 -4.82 -5.68 -2.79
C ARG A 114 -3.41 -5.46 -2.25
N GLY A 115 -2.49 -5.07 -3.14
CA GLY A 115 -1.06 -4.90 -2.89
C GLY A 115 -0.71 -3.82 -1.86
N LEU A 116 0.58 -3.53 -1.74
CA LEU A 116 1.07 -2.56 -0.75
C LEU A 116 0.73 -1.11 -1.12
N PRO A 117 0.56 -0.22 -0.14
CA PRO A 117 0.32 1.20 -0.36
C PRO A 117 1.61 1.99 -0.65
N ILE A 118 2.49 1.45 -1.48
CA ILE A 118 3.82 2.01 -1.75
C ILE A 118 3.96 2.20 -3.26
N SER A 119 4.33 3.42 -3.68
CA SER A 119 4.55 3.75 -5.10
C SER A 119 6.00 3.62 -5.53
N CYS A 120 6.94 3.92 -4.63
CA CYS A 120 8.34 4.12 -4.97
C CYS A 120 9.21 3.27 -4.06
N PHE A 121 10.18 2.59 -4.66
CA PHE A 121 11.22 1.84 -3.96
C PHE A 121 12.58 2.38 -4.41
N LEU A 122 13.54 2.41 -3.48
CA LEU A 122 14.93 2.71 -3.77
C LEU A 122 15.70 1.42 -3.57
N ASN A 123 16.31 0.94 -4.65
CA ASN A 123 17.15 -0.25 -4.63
C ASN A 123 18.61 0.16 -4.83
N SER A 124 19.53 -0.65 -4.28
CA SER A 124 20.96 -0.57 -4.54
C SER A 124 21.42 -1.91 -5.08
N VAL A 125 22.23 -1.89 -6.13
CA VAL A 125 22.64 -3.09 -6.88
C VAL A 125 24.12 -3.34 -6.60
N PRO A 126 24.51 -4.50 -6.04
CA PRO A 126 25.91 -4.88 -5.87
C PRO A 126 26.61 -5.10 -7.22
N ASP A 127 27.90 -4.74 -7.31
CA ASP A 127 28.71 -4.91 -8.53
C ASP A 127 29.20 -6.37 -8.70
N SER A 128 28.27 -7.27 -8.98
CA SER A 128 28.55 -8.66 -9.34
C SER A 128 27.47 -9.20 -10.27
N LEU A 129 27.79 -10.23 -11.06
CA LEU A 129 26.80 -10.84 -11.96
C LEU A 129 25.56 -11.35 -11.19
N GLY A 130 25.75 -11.94 -10.01
CA GLY A 130 24.65 -12.34 -9.12
C GLY A 130 23.86 -11.13 -8.62
N GLY A 131 24.56 -10.12 -8.10
CA GLY A 131 23.93 -8.91 -7.56
C GLY A 131 23.14 -8.08 -8.58
N ILE A 132 23.44 -8.18 -9.88
CA ILE A 132 22.67 -7.51 -10.95
C ILE A 132 21.37 -8.23 -11.28
N VAL A 133 21.33 -9.56 -11.12
CA VAL A 133 20.15 -10.37 -11.48
C VAL A 133 19.19 -10.59 -10.30
N ASP A 134 19.70 -10.49 -9.07
CA ASP A 134 18.93 -10.56 -7.83
C ASP A 134 18.14 -9.26 -7.58
#